data_AF-A0A0Q2HSX1-F1
#
_entry.id   AF-A0A0Q2HSX1-F1
#
_cell.length_a   1.000
_cell.length_b   1.000
_cell.length_c   1.000
_cell.angle_alpha   90.00
_cell.angle_beta   90.00
_cell.angle_gamma   90.00
#
_symmetry.space_group_name_H-M   'P 1'
#
loop_
_entity.id
_entity.type
_entity.pdbx_description
1 polymer ?
#
loop_
_entity_poly.entity_id
_entity_poly.type
_entity_poly.pdbx_seq_one_letter_code
_entity_poly.pdbx_strand_id
1 'polypeptide(L)'
;MLKKILAFYFICISALGASDLVKIYLNQGLDAVGVAIEKELTNKDFWLDEIGDRNISLGYYNDDVAIVLTNKTDKILRVYSYSDGKIKQDFEQKAIITGLMGDKQVEGDLKTPVGFYELGRKFNPGDPYYGPFAFATTYPNLLDKVQGKTGGGIWIHGYPLDGTRLDEFKTRGCIALFNENLEEFAKVVQDKKVFAMTEEKEKVRAKKEDIAALLADLFAWKLAWTDSDINTYLNFYDEKQFKRFDKMKFEQFASMKKSIFSRKEDKKIKFSDINISPYPNVENETMYRISFYEDYYTKNYQFKGDKILYVKIDSKGKMKILAEQ
;
A
#
# COMPACT_ATOMS: atom_id res chain seq x y z
N MET A 1 12.18 11.24 -34.21
CA MET A 1 11.95 12.46 -33.41
C MET A 1 11.04 12.10 -32.25
N LEU A 2 11.61 11.82 -31.07
CA LEU A 2 10.83 11.52 -29.87
C LEU A 2 10.39 12.86 -29.25
N LYS A 3 9.10 13.19 -29.33
CA LYS A 3 8.54 14.33 -28.61
C LYS A 3 8.52 13.99 -27.12
N LYS A 4 9.38 14.63 -26.34
CA LYS A 4 9.24 14.70 -24.88
C LYS A 4 7.96 15.48 -24.59
N ILE A 5 6.92 14.78 -24.13
CA ILE A 5 5.74 15.42 -23.58
C ILE A 5 6.13 15.89 -22.18
N LEU A 6 6.37 17.20 -22.05
CA LEU A 6 6.46 17.86 -20.77
C LEU A 6 5.04 17.89 -20.19
N ALA A 7 4.73 16.99 -19.26
CA ALA A 7 3.51 17.07 -18.47
C ALA A 7 3.67 18.25 -17.50
N PHE A 8 3.07 19.38 -17.83
CA PHE A 8 2.88 20.48 -16.88
C PHE A 8 1.81 20.05 -15.88
N TYR A 9 2.24 19.62 -14.70
CA TYR A 9 1.36 19.47 -13.54
C TYR A 9 0.95 20.87 -13.09
N PHE A 10 -0.30 21.25 -13.34
CA PHE A 10 -0.92 22.36 -12.64
C PHE A 10 -1.24 21.90 -11.23
N ILE A 11 -0.40 22.30 -10.27
CA ILE A 11 -0.72 22.19 -8.85
C ILE A 11 -1.88 23.16 -8.59
N CYS A 12 -3.04 22.64 -8.21
CA CYS A 12 -4.12 23.47 -7.68
C CYS A 12 -3.63 24.02 -6.33
N ILE A 13 -3.42 25.33 -6.30
CA ILE A 13 -2.92 26.03 -5.13
C ILE A 13 -4.07 26.14 -4.12
N SER A 14 -3.96 25.43 -3.01
CA SER A 14 -4.86 25.51 -1.85
C SER A 14 -4.57 26.73 -0.97
N ALA A 15 -4.97 26.70 0.31
CA ALA A 15 -5.14 27.84 1.23
C ALA A 15 -3.99 28.85 1.33
N LEU A 16 -2.78 28.51 0.87
CA LEU A 16 -1.67 29.43 0.61
C LEU A 16 -1.64 29.81 -0.88
N GLY A 17 -2.16 30.99 -1.23
CA GLY A 17 -2.07 31.50 -2.60
C GLY A 17 -0.63 31.67 -3.07
N ALA A 18 -0.37 31.59 -4.38
CA ALA A 18 0.97 31.88 -4.95
C ALA A 18 1.52 33.24 -4.47
N SER A 19 0.64 34.23 -4.31
CA SER A 19 0.95 35.54 -3.76
C SER A 19 1.44 35.48 -2.32
N ASP A 20 0.96 34.54 -1.52
CA ASP A 20 1.33 34.40 -0.11
C ASP A 20 2.70 33.73 0.03
N LEU A 21 2.98 32.71 -0.79
CA LEU A 21 4.32 32.12 -0.87
C LEU A 21 5.37 33.13 -1.35
N VAL A 22 5.05 33.96 -2.34
CA VAL A 22 5.95 35.05 -2.79
C VAL A 22 6.17 36.08 -1.69
N LYS A 23 5.13 36.47 -0.94
CA LYS A 23 5.28 37.38 0.22
C LYS A 23 6.16 36.74 1.31
N ILE A 24 5.98 35.47 1.62
CA ILE A 24 6.82 34.74 2.58
C ILE A 24 8.28 34.73 2.08
N TYR A 25 8.51 34.41 0.81
CA TYR A 25 9.84 34.44 0.22
C TYR A 25 10.51 35.81 0.32
N LEU A 26 9.82 36.87 -0.09
CA LEU A 26 10.36 38.24 -0.08
C LEU A 26 10.67 38.74 1.33
N ASN A 27 9.89 38.32 2.34
CA ASN A 27 10.03 38.80 3.70
C ASN A 27 10.92 37.92 4.59
N GLN A 28 10.97 36.60 4.35
CA GLN A 28 11.56 35.60 5.25
C GLN A 28 12.50 34.59 4.56
N GLY A 29 12.61 34.63 3.23
CA GLY A 29 13.50 33.76 2.46
C GLY A 29 12.89 32.39 2.12
N LEU A 30 13.69 31.57 1.42
CA LEU A 30 13.24 30.30 0.85
C LEU A 30 12.92 29.23 1.91
N ASP A 31 13.67 29.20 3.02
CA ASP A 31 13.43 28.22 4.08
C ASP A 31 12.04 28.38 4.70
N ALA A 32 11.57 29.63 4.87
CA ALA A 32 10.23 29.93 5.37
C ALA A 32 9.13 29.49 4.40
N VAL A 33 9.39 29.56 3.09
CA VAL A 33 8.48 29.00 2.06
C VAL A 33 8.37 27.49 2.22
N GLY A 34 9.51 26.81 2.41
CA GLY A 34 9.53 25.36 2.66
C GLY A 34 8.70 24.97 3.88
N VAL A 35 8.85 25.69 5.00
CA VAL A 35 8.06 25.46 6.21
C VAL A 35 6.56 25.69 5.97
N ALA A 36 6.20 26.74 5.23
CA ALA A 36 4.79 27.02 4.90
C ALA A 36 4.17 25.89 4.06
N ILE A 37 4.90 25.37 3.08
CA ILE A 37 4.46 24.23 2.25
C ILE A 37 4.32 22.97 3.11
N GLU A 38 5.32 22.64 3.93
CA GLU A 38 5.26 21.47 4.83
C GLU A 38 4.05 21.52 5.75
N LYS A 39 3.70 22.72 6.25
CA LYS A 39 2.48 22.92 7.05
C LYS A 39 1.21 22.70 6.24
N GLU A 40 1.13 23.20 5.01
CA GLU A 40 -0.03 22.99 4.13
C GLU A 40 -0.25 21.50 3.82
N LEU A 41 0.83 20.73 3.63
CA LEU A 41 0.76 19.28 3.39
C LEU A 41 0.18 18.50 4.59
N THR A 42 0.13 19.09 5.79
CA THR A 42 -0.57 18.51 6.95
C THR A 42 -2.08 18.79 6.95
N ASN A 43 -2.59 19.58 6.01
CA ASN A 43 -4.00 19.93 5.93
C ASN A 43 -4.77 18.91 5.10
N LYS A 44 -5.83 18.34 5.68
CA LYS A 44 -6.70 17.39 4.98
C LYS A 44 -7.41 18.03 3.80
N ASP A 45 -7.83 19.29 3.92
CA ASP A 45 -8.62 19.96 2.88
C ASP A 45 -7.79 20.18 1.61
N PHE A 46 -6.49 20.48 1.75
CA PHE A 46 -5.56 20.49 0.62
C PHE A 46 -5.59 19.17 -0.15
N TRP A 47 -5.53 18.03 0.55
CA TRP A 47 -5.56 16.73 -0.10
C TRP A 47 -6.92 16.37 -0.66
N LEU A 48 -8.02 16.83 -0.06
CA LEU A 48 -9.36 16.68 -0.66
C LEU A 48 -9.44 17.40 -2.00
N ASP A 49 -8.88 18.61 -2.10
CA ASP A 49 -8.84 19.37 -3.33
C ASP A 49 -7.91 18.72 -4.37
N GLU A 50 -6.70 18.31 -3.96
CA GLU A 50 -5.71 17.67 -4.84
C GLU A 50 -6.20 16.31 -5.39
N ILE A 51 -6.91 15.53 -4.57
CA ILE A 51 -7.52 14.29 -5.05
C ILE A 51 -8.65 14.60 -6.05
N GLY A 52 -9.37 15.70 -5.88
CA GLY A 52 -10.41 16.13 -6.82
C GLY A 52 -11.41 15.02 -7.16
N ASP A 53 -11.66 14.81 -8.44
CA ASP A 53 -12.60 13.79 -8.96
C ASP A 53 -11.94 12.45 -9.29
N ARG A 54 -10.69 12.22 -8.87
CA ARG A 54 -9.98 10.97 -9.12
C ARG A 54 -10.74 9.79 -8.52
N ASN A 55 -10.93 8.73 -9.30
CA ASN A 55 -11.44 7.46 -8.80
C ASN A 55 -10.33 6.71 -8.05
N ILE A 56 -10.30 6.91 -6.74
CA ILE A 56 -9.36 6.28 -5.82
C ILE A 56 -9.90 5.03 -5.14
N SER A 57 -11.01 4.45 -5.63
CA SER A 57 -11.70 3.35 -4.93
C SER A 57 -10.84 2.09 -4.70
N LEU A 58 -9.80 1.87 -5.50
CA LEU A 58 -8.82 0.79 -5.33
C LEU A 58 -7.44 1.28 -4.81
N GLY A 59 -7.37 2.53 -4.35
CA GLY A 59 -6.18 3.16 -3.81
C GLY A 59 -5.78 4.44 -4.55
N TYR A 60 -4.78 5.11 -3.99
CA TYR A 60 -4.10 6.28 -4.54
C TYR A 60 -2.69 5.85 -4.94
N TYR A 61 -2.31 6.05 -6.21
CA TYR A 61 -1.01 5.62 -6.72
C TYR A 61 -0.37 6.73 -7.53
N ASN A 62 0.94 6.91 -7.35
CA ASN A 62 1.74 7.87 -8.10
C ASN A 62 2.03 7.37 -9.53
N ASP A 63 2.17 6.05 -9.69
CA ASP A 63 2.49 5.41 -10.95
C ASP A 63 1.28 4.68 -11.54
N ASP A 64 1.34 4.38 -12.83
CA ASP A 64 0.42 3.45 -13.47
C ASP A 64 0.60 2.03 -12.91
N VAL A 65 -0.48 1.44 -12.43
CA VAL A 65 -0.45 0.10 -11.81
C VAL A 65 -1.60 -0.77 -12.30
N ALA A 66 -1.39 -2.09 -12.24
CA ALA A 66 -2.46 -3.07 -12.37
C ALA A 66 -2.81 -3.63 -10.99
N ILE A 67 -4.11 -3.77 -10.71
CA ILE A 67 -4.63 -4.29 -9.44
C ILE A 67 -5.45 -5.53 -9.75
N VAL A 68 -4.92 -6.69 -9.36
CA VAL A 68 -5.60 -7.97 -9.39
C VAL A 68 -6.45 -8.07 -8.13
N LEU A 69 -7.76 -7.97 -8.29
CA LEU A 69 -8.72 -8.04 -7.20
C LEU A 69 -9.40 -9.41 -7.18
N THR A 70 -9.17 -10.17 -6.13
CA THR A 70 -9.81 -11.46 -5.88
C THR A 70 -10.83 -11.32 -4.76
N ASN A 71 -12.07 -11.75 -4.98
CA ASN A 71 -13.07 -11.91 -3.91
C ASN A 71 -13.35 -13.40 -3.70
N LYS A 72 -13.01 -13.91 -2.52
CA LYS A 72 -13.08 -15.35 -2.19
C LYS A 72 -14.52 -15.87 -2.12
N THR A 73 -15.45 -15.07 -1.61
CA THR A 73 -16.87 -15.45 -1.48
C THR A 73 -17.56 -15.44 -2.84
N ASP A 74 -17.40 -14.38 -3.61
CA ASP A 74 -18.00 -14.24 -4.94
C ASP A 74 -17.37 -15.20 -5.96
N LYS A 75 -16.17 -15.73 -5.67
CA LYS A 75 -15.36 -16.55 -6.58
C LYS A 75 -15.08 -15.82 -7.89
N ILE A 76 -14.67 -14.56 -7.79
CA ILE A 76 -14.35 -13.71 -8.95
C ILE A 76 -12.96 -13.12 -8.78
N LEU A 77 -12.18 -13.16 -9.87
CA LEU A 77 -10.94 -12.42 -10.03
C LEU A 77 -11.14 -11.36 -11.11
N ARG A 78 -10.72 -10.12 -10.84
CA ARG A 78 -10.73 -9.01 -11.79
C ARG A 78 -9.34 -8.40 -11.88
N VAL A 79 -9.02 -7.81 -13.02
CA VAL A 79 -7.85 -6.94 -13.14
C VAL A 79 -8.31 -5.56 -13.54
N TYR A 80 -7.80 -4.57 -12.82
CA TYR A 80 -8.03 -3.16 -13.09
C TYR A 80 -6.71 -2.48 -13.44
N SER A 81 -6.68 -1.65 -14.47
CA SER A 81 -5.64 -0.63 -14.63
C SER A 81 -6.04 0.62 -13.86
N TYR A 82 -5.07 1.18 -13.14
CA TYR A 82 -5.14 2.49 -12.53
C TYR A 82 -4.11 3.39 -13.22
N SER A 83 -4.56 4.50 -13.78
CA SER A 83 -3.71 5.52 -14.38
C SER A 83 -4.35 6.89 -14.20
N ASP A 84 -3.60 7.82 -13.60
CA ASP A 84 -4.00 9.21 -13.39
C ASP A 84 -5.43 9.37 -12.80
N GLY A 85 -5.72 8.62 -11.74
CA GLY A 85 -7.04 8.66 -11.07
C GLY A 85 -8.19 8.05 -11.87
N LYS A 86 -7.92 7.31 -12.94
CA LYS A 86 -8.93 6.54 -13.69
C LYS A 86 -8.72 5.06 -13.45
N ILE A 87 -9.83 4.37 -13.20
CA ILE A 87 -9.85 2.91 -13.04
C ILE A 87 -10.59 2.32 -14.24
N LYS A 88 -9.96 1.37 -14.92
CA LYS A 88 -10.58 0.59 -15.99
C LYS A 88 -10.47 -0.89 -15.67
N GLN A 89 -11.59 -1.61 -15.76
CA GLN A 89 -11.57 -3.07 -15.69
C GLN A 89 -11.06 -3.63 -17.02
N ASP A 90 -9.94 -4.36 -16.98
CA ASP A 90 -9.31 -4.96 -18.16
C ASP A 90 -9.56 -6.47 -18.27
N PHE A 91 -9.94 -7.12 -17.17
CA PHE A 91 -10.18 -8.57 -17.13
C PHE A 91 -11.17 -8.95 -16.02
N GLU A 92 -11.94 -10.01 -16.25
CA GLU A 92 -12.77 -10.67 -15.24
C GLU A 92 -12.83 -12.17 -15.53
N GLN A 93 -12.59 -12.99 -14.49
CA GLN A 93 -12.97 -14.39 -14.48
C GLN A 93 -13.88 -14.67 -13.29
N LYS A 94 -15.04 -15.27 -13.56
CA LYS A 94 -15.93 -15.85 -12.54
C LYS A 94 -15.61 -17.32 -12.31
N ALA A 95 -16.14 -17.87 -11.23
CA ALA A 95 -15.95 -19.28 -10.85
C ALA A 95 -14.46 -19.66 -10.72
N ILE A 96 -13.63 -18.76 -10.18
CA ILE A 96 -12.25 -19.10 -9.80
C ILE A 96 -12.26 -20.06 -8.61
N ILE A 97 -11.15 -20.75 -8.38
CA ILE A 97 -10.98 -21.58 -7.18
C ILE A 97 -9.89 -20.99 -6.29
N THR A 98 -10.20 -20.86 -5.00
CA THR A 98 -9.31 -20.37 -3.95
C THR A 98 -9.09 -21.44 -2.90
N GLY A 99 -8.23 -21.20 -1.92
CA GLY A 99 -8.22 -21.94 -0.66
C GLY A 99 -9.47 -21.68 0.19
N LEU A 100 -9.44 -22.20 1.41
CA LEU A 100 -10.50 -22.07 2.41
C LEU A 100 -10.78 -20.61 2.79
N MET A 101 -11.98 -20.38 3.34
CA MET A 101 -12.37 -19.11 3.96
C MET A 101 -11.60 -18.87 5.28
N GLY A 102 -11.63 -17.63 5.74
CA GLY A 102 -10.77 -17.06 6.76
C GLY A 102 -9.41 -16.66 6.21
N ASP A 103 -8.72 -15.81 6.95
CA ASP A 103 -7.37 -15.39 6.64
C ASP A 103 -6.33 -16.49 6.95
N LYS A 104 -5.28 -16.55 6.13
CA LYS A 104 -4.19 -17.52 6.25
C LYS A 104 -3.32 -17.17 7.44
N GLN A 105 -3.17 -18.09 8.40
CA GLN A 105 -2.37 -17.87 9.62
C GLN A 105 -1.11 -18.73 9.67
N VAL A 106 -1.20 -20.00 9.25
CA VAL A 106 -0.07 -20.94 9.39
C VAL A 106 0.15 -21.74 8.11
N GLU A 107 1.36 -22.25 7.94
CA GLU A 107 1.67 -23.19 6.87
C GLU A 107 0.73 -24.41 6.91
N GLY A 108 0.24 -24.82 5.73
CA GLY A 108 -0.65 -25.99 5.62
C GLY A 108 -2.12 -25.77 6.02
N ASP A 109 -2.54 -24.58 6.44
CA ASP A 109 -3.95 -24.30 6.80
C ASP A 109 -4.93 -24.24 5.61
N LEU A 110 -4.43 -24.41 4.39
CA LEU A 110 -5.18 -24.44 3.12
C LEU A 110 -5.96 -23.17 2.80
N LYS A 111 -5.67 -22.04 3.45
CA LYS A 111 -6.37 -20.76 3.23
C LYS A 111 -5.65 -19.91 2.19
N THR A 112 -6.43 -19.19 1.39
CA THR A 112 -5.90 -18.04 0.62
C THR A 112 -5.87 -16.82 1.54
N PRO A 113 -4.72 -16.12 1.65
CA PRO A 113 -4.59 -14.98 2.53
C PRO A 113 -5.51 -13.82 2.12
N VAL A 114 -5.97 -13.04 3.10
CA VAL A 114 -6.75 -11.82 2.91
C VAL A 114 -5.83 -10.64 3.16
N GLY A 115 -5.78 -9.69 2.22
CA GLY A 115 -4.87 -8.56 2.31
C GLY A 115 -4.38 -8.05 0.97
N PHE A 116 -3.24 -7.36 1.01
CA PHE A 116 -2.64 -6.71 -0.15
C PHE A 116 -1.18 -7.16 -0.33
N TYR A 117 -0.86 -7.56 -1.56
CA TYR A 117 0.40 -8.17 -1.95
C TYR A 117 0.91 -7.57 -3.26
N GLU A 118 2.16 -7.84 -3.59
CA GLU A 118 2.71 -7.64 -4.93
C GLU A 118 2.64 -8.95 -5.70
N LEU A 119 2.42 -8.87 -7.00
CA LEU A 119 2.42 -10.02 -7.89
C LEU A 119 3.70 -10.02 -8.73
N GLY A 120 4.49 -11.08 -8.60
CA GLY A 120 5.72 -11.27 -9.35
C GLY A 120 5.49 -11.56 -10.83
N ARG A 121 6.57 -11.84 -11.55
CA ARG A 121 6.52 -12.15 -12.99
C ARG A 121 6.01 -13.58 -13.25
N LYS A 122 5.56 -13.81 -14.50
CA LYS A 122 5.22 -15.13 -15.04
C LYS A 122 6.41 -16.08 -14.87
N PHE A 123 6.18 -17.27 -14.33
CA PHE A 123 7.18 -18.33 -14.24
C PHE A 123 6.57 -19.70 -14.56
N ASN A 124 7.41 -20.66 -14.94
CA ASN A 124 6.98 -22.05 -15.13
C ASN A 124 7.04 -22.79 -13.79
N PRO A 125 5.93 -23.31 -13.25
CA PRO A 125 5.91 -24.06 -11.99
C PRO A 125 6.60 -25.44 -12.09
N GLY A 126 6.83 -25.96 -13.29
CA GLY A 126 7.45 -27.27 -13.54
C GLY A 126 6.53 -28.46 -13.31
N ASP A 127 5.61 -28.37 -12.34
CA ASP A 127 4.57 -29.36 -12.09
C ASP A 127 3.31 -29.07 -12.95
N PRO A 128 2.89 -29.99 -13.85
CA PRO A 128 1.73 -29.84 -14.73
C PRO A 128 0.41 -29.57 -13.99
N TYR A 129 0.31 -29.90 -12.70
CA TYR A 129 -0.86 -29.64 -11.87
C TYR A 129 -1.20 -28.14 -11.80
N TYR A 130 -0.20 -27.27 -11.86
CA TYR A 130 -0.39 -25.81 -11.78
C TYR A 130 -0.66 -25.15 -13.14
N GLY A 131 -0.91 -25.95 -14.18
CA GLY A 131 -1.16 -25.46 -15.53
C GLY A 131 0.12 -24.97 -16.22
N PRO A 132 -0.01 -24.14 -17.27
CA PRO A 132 1.12 -23.82 -18.15
C PRO A 132 2.14 -22.85 -17.52
N PHE A 133 1.71 -22.02 -16.56
CA PHE A 133 2.56 -21.08 -15.82
C PHE A 133 1.83 -20.55 -14.58
N ALA A 134 2.54 -19.77 -13.75
CA ALA A 134 2.01 -19.14 -12.56
C ALA A 134 2.63 -17.76 -12.30
N PHE A 135 2.04 -17.04 -11.35
CA PHE A 135 2.54 -15.77 -10.80
C PHE A 135 2.55 -15.86 -9.28
N ALA A 136 3.69 -15.55 -8.66
CA ALA A 136 3.82 -15.65 -7.21
C ALA A 136 3.43 -14.33 -6.52
N THR A 137 2.67 -14.40 -5.43
CA THR A 137 2.45 -13.24 -4.56
C THR A 137 3.59 -13.07 -3.56
N THR A 138 3.67 -11.91 -2.93
CA THR A 138 4.61 -11.65 -1.83
C THR A 138 4.13 -12.12 -0.46
N TYR A 139 3.14 -13.03 -0.38
CA TYR A 139 2.75 -13.62 0.90
C TYR A 139 3.91 -14.47 1.49
N PRO A 140 4.23 -14.32 2.79
CA PRO A 140 3.68 -13.34 3.74
C PRO A 140 4.29 -11.95 3.55
N ASN A 141 3.46 -10.91 3.58
CA ASN A 141 3.93 -9.53 3.53
C ASN A 141 4.50 -9.09 4.91
N LEU A 142 4.92 -7.83 5.06
CA LEU A 142 5.48 -7.32 6.33
C LEU A 142 4.51 -7.49 7.50
N LEU A 143 3.24 -7.08 7.33
CA LEU A 143 2.23 -7.17 8.38
C LEU A 143 2.02 -8.63 8.79
N ASP A 144 1.90 -9.53 7.82
CA ASP A 144 1.78 -10.97 8.05
C ASP A 144 2.96 -11.51 8.89
N LYS A 145 4.19 -11.12 8.52
CA LYS A 145 5.42 -11.55 9.21
C LYS A 145 5.50 -11.06 10.65
N VAL A 146 5.17 -9.79 10.91
CA VAL A 146 5.22 -9.24 12.28
C VAL A 146 4.07 -9.76 13.14
N GLN A 147 2.93 -10.11 12.54
CA GLN A 147 1.83 -10.82 13.21
C GLN A 147 2.15 -12.30 13.48
N GLY A 148 3.20 -12.85 12.88
CA GLY A 148 3.67 -14.20 13.12
C GLY A 148 3.04 -15.25 12.20
N LYS A 149 2.45 -14.82 11.08
CA LYS A 149 1.91 -15.74 10.08
C LYS A 149 3.03 -16.48 9.36
N THR A 150 2.78 -17.74 8.98
CA THR A 150 3.77 -18.63 8.35
C THR A 150 3.27 -19.26 7.04
N GLY A 151 4.18 -19.93 6.34
CA GLY A 151 3.96 -20.52 5.02
C GLY A 151 4.39 -19.58 3.88
N GLY A 152 4.03 -19.96 2.66
CA GLY A 152 4.40 -19.26 1.43
C GLY A 152 3.78 -19.94 0.22
N GLY A 153 4.29 -19.64 -0.98
CA GLY A 153 3.87 -20.34 -2.20
C GLY A 153 2.43 -20.04 -2.63
N ILE A 154 1.93 -18.84 -2.33
CA ILE A 154 0.59 -18.42 -2.76
C ILE A 154 0.69 -17.88 -4.19
N TRP A 155 0.15 -18.62 -5.14
CA TRP A 155 0.26 -18.31 -6.57
C TRP A 155 -1.10 -18.07 -7.21
N ILE A 156 -1.09 -17.29 -8.30
CA ILE A 156 -2.15 -17.30 -9.31
C ILE A 156 -1.69 -18.22 -10.44
N HIS A 157 -2.40 -19.32 -10.70
CA HIS A 157 -1.96 -20.35 -11.64
C HIS A 157 -3.13 -20.95 -12.44
N GLY A 158 -2.81 -21.85 -13.37
CA GLY A 158 -3.77 -22.50 -14.26
C GLY A 158 -4.42 -23.76 -13.68
N TYR A 159 -5.30 -24.40 -14.44
CA TYR A 159 -5.80 -25.73 -14.11
C TYR A 159 -4.81 -26.81 -14.58
N PRO A 160 -4.82 -28.00 -13.94
CA PRO A 160 -4.00 -29.14 -14.34
C PRO A 160 -4.09 -29.44 -15.84
N LEU A 161 -2.95 -29.63 -16.50
CA LEU A 161 -2.88 -29.82 -17.95
C LEU A 161 -3.52 -31.14 -18.44
N ASP A 162 -3.55 -32.14 -17.57
CA ASP A 162 -4.18 -33.45 -17.81
C ASP A 162 -5.67 -33.47 -17.41
N GLY A 163 -6.20 -32.34 -16.92
CA GLY A 163 -7.56 -32.21 -16.41
C GLY A 163 -7.80 -32.80 -15.02
N THR A 164 -6.79 -33.40 -14.37
CA THR A 164 -6.99 -34.07 -13.08
C THR A 164 -6.92 -33.10 -11.92
N ARG A 165 -8.04 -32.87 -11.24
CA ARG A 165 -8.07 -32.07 -10.00
C ARG A 165 -8.07 -32.98 -8.78
N LEU A 166 -7.18 -32.68 -7.83
CA LEU A 166 -7.18 -33.31 -6.52
C LEU A 166 -8.38 -32.87 -5.66
N ASP A 167 -8.85 -31.63 -5.88
CA ASP A 167 -10.03 -31.06 -5.23
C ASP A 167 -10.71 -30.08 -6.20
N GLU A 168 -12.01 -30.29 -6.44
CA GLU A 168 -12.82 -29.50 -7.37
C GLU A 168 -13.29 -28.16 -6.77
N PHE A 169 -13.26 -28.02 -5.44
CA PHE A 169 -13.87 -26.88 -4.75
C PHE A 169 -12.84 -25.94 -4.12
N LYS A 170 -11.62 -26.41 -3.85
CA LYS A 170 -10.57 -25.60 -3.23
C LYS A 170 -9.16 -25.89 -3.75
N THR A 171 -8.28 -24.92 -3.59
CA THR A 171 -6.82 -25.11 -3.66
C THR A 171 -6.26 -25.29 -2.24
N ARG A 172 -4.93 -25.40 -2.12
CA ARG A 172 -4.21 -25.33 -0.84
C ARG A 172 -3.82 -23.91 -0.42
N GLY A 173 -4.37 -22.89 -1.07
CA GLY A 173 -4.10 -21.46 -0.80
C GLY A 173 -3.92 -20.61 -2.05
N CYS A 174 -3.55 -21.22 -3.17
CA CYS A 174 -3.45 -20.55 -4.48
C CYS A 174 -4.81 -20.10 -5.04
N ILE A 175 -4.75 -19.28 -6.08
CA ILE A 175 -5.92 -18.86 -6.88
C ILE A 175 -5.78 -19.50 -8.26
N ALA A 176 -6.72 -20.36 -8.63
CA ALA A 176 -6.70 -21.08 -9.90
C ALA A 176 -7.65 -20.45 -10.92
N LEU A 177 -7.12 -20.22 -12.12
CA LEU A 177 -7.82 -19.70 -13.30
C LEU A 177 -7.87 -20.75 -14.40
N PHE A 178 -8.86 -20.69 -15.29
CA PHE A 178 -8.86 -21.58 -16.46
C PHE A 178 -7.66 -21.26 -17.34
N ASN A 179 -7.04 -22.27 -17.98
CA ASN A 179 -5.77 -22.07 -18.70
C ASN A 179 -5.87 -21.04 -19.83
N GLU A 180 -7.01 -20.99 -20.54
CA GLU A 180 -7.29 -19.97 -21.55
C GLU A 180 -7.34 -18.55 -20.94
N ASN A 181 -8.05 -18.39 -19.83
CA ASN A 181 -8.17 -17.13 -19.12
C ASN A 181 -6.87 -16.71 -18.43
N LEU A 182 -6.02 -17.66 -18.04
CA LEU A 182 -4.70 -17.39 -17.49
C LEU A 182 -3.79 -16.74 -18.55
N GLU A 183 -3.89 -17.14 -19.81
CA GLU A 183 -3.17 -16.49 -20.93
C GLU A 183 -3.68 -15.07 -21.19
N GLU A 184 -5.00 -14.85 -21.10
CA GLU A 184 -5.56 -13.49 -21.19
C GLU A 184 -5.13 -12.61 -20.01
N PHE A 185 -5.23 -13.14 -18.80
CA PHE A 185 -4.72 -12.51 -17.59
C PHE A 185 -3.25 -12.11 -17.75
N ALA A 186 -2.42 -13.03 -18.26
CA ALA A 186 -1.00 -12.76 -18.48
C ALA A 186 -0.76 -11.57 -19.41
N LYS A 187 -1.50 -11.46 -20.52
CA LYS A 187 -1.40 -10.33 -21.45
C LYS A 187 -1.76 -9.00 -20.77
N VAL A 188 -2.74 -9.01 -19.88
CA VAL A 188 -3.19 -7.79 -19.17
C VAL A 188 -2.18 -7.31 -18.14
N VAL A 189 -1.53 -8.24 -17.42
CA VAL A 189 -0.59 -7.90 -16.33
C VAL A 189 0.87 -7.82 -16.76
N GLN A 190 1.18 -8.26 -17.98
CA GLN A 190 2.53 -8.27 -18.53
C GLN A 190 3.19 -6.88 -18.50
N ASP A 191 4.46 -6.83 -18.08
CA ASP A 191 5.32 -5.65 -18.05
C ASP A 191 4.80 -4.45 -17.22
N LYS A 192 3.84 -4.70 -16.33
CA LYS A 192 3.29 -3.71 -15.40
C LYS A 192 3.79 -3.94 -13.98
N LYS A 193 3.69 -2.89 -13.15
CA LYS A 193 3.72 -3.02 -11.69
C LYS A 193 2.35 -3.55 -11.26
N VAL A 194 2.32 -4.73 -10.64
CA VAL A 194 1.07 -5.45 -10.36
C VAL A 194 0.93 -5.68 -8.86
N PHE A 195 -0.20 -5.26 -8.33
CA PHE A 195 -0.64 -5.58 -6.98
C PHE A 195 -1.73 -6.64 -6.99
N ALA A 196 -1.76 -7.47 -5.95
CA ALA A 196 -2.78 -8.47 -5.72
C ALA A 196 -3.52 -8.16 -4.40
N MET A 197 -4.78 -7.76 -4.52
CA MET A 197 -5.67 -7.52 -3.40
C MET A 197 -6.66 -8.69 -3.28
N THR A 198 -6.69 -9.34 -2.13
CA THR A 198 -7.62 -10.45 -1.86
C THR A 198 -8.58 -10.06 -0.74
N GLU A 199 -9.87 -10.06 -1.07
CA GLU A 199 -10.99 -9.86 -0.17
C GLU A 199 -11.63 -11.19 0.20
N GLU A 200 -12.21 -11.28 1.39
CA GLU A 200 -13.00 -12.44 1.78
C GLU A 200 -14.44 -12.34 1.29
N LYS A 201 -15.22 -11.44 1.90
CA LYS A 201 -16.64 -11.25 1.64
C LYS A 201 -16.93 -9.80 1.28
N GLU A 202 -16.66 -8.90 2.23
CA GLU A 202 -16.93 -7.48 2.05
C GLU A 202 -15.99 -6.86 1.01
N LYS A 203 -16.55 -5.98 0.18
CA LYS A 203 -15.80 -5.26 -0.86
C LYS A 203 -15.13 -4.05 -0.22
N VAL A 204 -13.82 -4.06 -0.17
CA VAL A 204 -13.03 -3.02 0.50
C VAL A 204 -12.65 -1.96 -0.54
N ARG A 205 -13.14 -0.75 -0.35
CA ARG A 205 -12.84 0.38 -1.23
C ARG A 205 -12.36 1.56 -0.41
N ALA A 206 -11.34 2.25 -0.91
CA ALA A 206 -10.84 3.44 -0.26
C ALA A 206 -11.83 4.61 -0.43
N LYS A 207 -11.97 5.41 0.62
CA LYS A 207 -12.78 6.64 0.61
C LYS A 207 -11.87 7.85 0.45
N LYS A 208 -12.38 8.90 -0.21
CA LYS A 208 -11.62 10.13 -0.47
C LYS A 208 -11.20 10.80 0.84
N GLU A 209 -12.10 10.78 1.81
CA GLU A 209 -11.91 11.35 3.13
C GLU A 209 -10.82 10.63 3.93
N ASP A 210 -10.72 9.31 3.76
CA ASP A 210 -9.72 8.47 4.41
C ASP A 210 -8.33 8.73 3.79
N ILE A 211 -8.22 8.69 2.45
CA ILE A 211 -6.95 8.94 1.76
C ILE A 211 -6.43 10.36 2.07
N ALA A 212 -7.28 11.37 2.02
CA ALA A 212 -6.90 12.74 2.36
C ALA A 212 -6.43 12.87 3.82
N ALA A 213 -7.12 12.21 4.76
CA ALA A 213 -6.72 12.19 6.16
C ALA A 213 -5.38 11.48 6.37
N LEU A 214 -5.15 10.36 5.69
CA LEU A 214 -3.89 9.61 5.76
C LEU A 214 -2.72 10.40 5.19
N LEU A 215 -2.91 11.12 4.09
CA LEU A 215 -1.86 11.99 3.53
C LEU A 215 -1.53 13.14 4.50
N ALA A 216 -2.55 13.82 5.03
CA ALA A 216 -2.37 14.86 6.04
C ALA A 216 -1.64 14.34 7.29
N ASP A 217 -2.08 13.20 7.83
CA ASP A 217 -1.48 12.57 9.01
C ASP A 217 -0.05 12.05 8.71
N LEU A 218 0.25 11.57 7.49
CA LEU A 218 1.61 11.16 7.08
C LEU A 218 2.59 12.34 7.10
N PHE A 219 2.17 13.50 6.59
CA PHE A 219 3.00 14.71 6.62
C PHE A 219 3.09 15.31 8.02
N ALA A 220 2.03 15.25 8.82
CA ALA A 220 2.09 15.65 10.23
C ALA A 220 3.05 14.75 11.04
N TRP A 221 3.06 13.44 10.77
CA TRP A 221 4.02 12.50 11.33
C TRP A 221 5.46 12.81 10.90
N LYS A 222 5.68 13.10 9.61
CA LYS A 222 6.99 13.54 9.08
C LYS A 222 7.48 14.83 9.75
N LEU A 223 6.60 15.80 9.94
CA LEU A 223 6.92 17.07 10.58
C LEU A 223 7.34 16.86 12.04
N ALA A 224 6.55 16.10 12.81
CA ALA A 224 6.89 15.76 14.19
C ALA A 224 8.23 15.01 14.30
N TRP A 225 8.54 14.14 13.33
CA TRP A 225 9.84 13.47 13.26
C TRP A 225 10.97 14.45 12.97
N THR A 226 10.78 15.35 12.00
CA THR A 226 11.76 16.37 11.61
C THR A 226 12.10 17.29 12.79
N ASP A 227 11.08 17.76 13.50
CA ASP A 227 11.20 18.69 14.63
C ASP A 227 11.58 18.02 15.95
N SER A 228 11.71 16.69 15.95
CA SER A 228 11.95 15.89 17.16
C SER A 228 10.87 16.05 18.23
N ASP A 229 9.62 16.30 17.82
CA ASP A 229 8.45 16.24 18.71
C ASP A 229 8.06 14.78 18.97
N ILE A 230 8.62 14.23 20.03
CA ILE A 230 8.45 12.83 20.39
C ILE A 230 7.01 12.48 20.78
N ASN A 231 6.27 13.41 21.38
CA ASN A 231 4.93 13.13 21.88
C ASN A 231 3.95 13.03 20.72
N THR A 232 4.01 13.99 19.79
CA THR A 232 3.20 13.96 18.57
C THR A 232 3.60 12.78 17.69
N TYR A 233 4.90 12.52 17.51
CA TYR A 233 5.39 11.40 16.72
C TYR A 233 4.88 10.05 17.24
N LEU A 234 5.00 9.77 18.54
CA LEU A 234 4.56 8.50 19.11
C LEU A 234 3.03 8.34 19.13
N ASN A 235 2.27 9.44 19.12
CA ASN A 235 0.81 9.37 19.05
C ASN A 235 0.30 8.82 17.70
N PHE A 236 1.12 8.75 16.65
CA PHE A 236 0.75 8.09 15.39
C PHE A 236 0.87 6.57 15.45
N TYR A 237 1.39 5.98 16.52
CA TYR A 237 1.57 4.53 16.62
C TYR A 237 0.45 3.89 17.45
N ASP A 238 0.02 2.69 17.08
CA ASP A 238 -0.89 1.90 17.91
C ASP A 238 -0.12 1.22 19.04
N GLU A 239 -0.33 1.65 20.28
CA GLU A 239 0.44 1.15 21.42
C GLU A 239 0.29 -0.36 21.66
N LYS A 240 -0.84 -0.95 21.25
CA LYS A 240 -1.18 -2.35 21.55
C LYS A 240 -0.72 -3.29 20.43
N GLN A 241 -0.90 -2.87 19.19
CA GLN A 241 -0.69 -3.72 18.02
C GLN A 241 0.62 -3.43 17.29
N PHE A 242 1.25 -2.27 17.51
CA PHE A 242 2.44 -1.90 16.77
C PHE A 242 3.58 -2.91 16.93
N LYS A 243 4.13 -3.31 15.79
CA LYS A 243 5.39 -4.04 15.70
C LYS A 243 6.22 -3.51 14.55
N ARG A 244 7.49 -3.17 14.82
CA ARG A 244 8.46 -2.85 13.77
C ARG A 244 8.82 -4.11 12.96
N PHE A 245 9.44 -3.96 11.79
CA PHE A 245 9.88 -5.05 10.93
C PHE A 245 10.66 -6.17 11.63
N ASP A 246 11.42 -5.85 12.68
CA ASP A 246 12.18 -6.80 13.51
C ASP A 246 11.38 -7.34 14.71
N LYS A 247 10.06 -7.14 14.71
CA LYS A 247 9.10 -7.51 15.76
C LYS A 247 9.26 -6.74 17.08
N MET A 248 10.04 -5.65 17.10
CA MET A 248 10.11 -4.75 18.24
C MET A 248 8.73 -4.16 18.56
N LYS A 249 8.30 -4.28 19.82
CA LYS A 249 7.01 -3.75 20.31
C LYS A 249 7.07 -2.26 20.59
N PHE A 250 5.90 -1.64 20.75
CA PHE A 250 5.75 -0.21 20.99
C PHE A 250 6.59 0.31 22.16
N GLU A 251 6.62 -0.35 23.32
CA GLU A 251 7.30 0.19 24.50
C GLU A 251 8.82 0.31 24.27
N GLN A 252 9.40 -0.71 23.64
CA GLN A 252 10.82 -0.74 23.28
C GLN A 252 11.14 0.31 22.20
N PHE A 253 10.29 0.39 21.17
CA PHE A 253 10.41 1.35 20.10
C PHE A 253 10.31 2.80 20.60
N ALA A 254 9.33 3.08 21.47
CA ALA A 254 9.09 4.38 22.07
C ALA A 254 10.28 4.81 22.95
N SER A 255 10.82 3.90 23.75
CA SER A 255 12.02 4.16 24.57
C SER A 255 13.24 4.51 23.69
N MET A 256 13.48 3.71 22.64
CA MET A 256 14.55 3.97 21.67
C MET A 256 14.36 5.34 20.99
N LYS A 257 13.17 5.65 20.50
CA LYS A 257 12.88 6.92 19.81
C LYS A 257 12.98 8.13 20.74
N LYS A 258 12.57 8.01 22.01
CA LYS A 258 12.78 9.04 23.04
C LYS A 258 14.27 9.38 23.21
N SER A 259 15.14 8.38 23.25
CA SER A 259 16.60 8.58 23.33
C SER A 259 17.18 9.21 22.06
N ILE A 260 16.67 8.87 20.87
CA ILE A 260 17.11 9.47 19.62
C ILE A 260 16.67 10.94 19.53
N PHE A 261 15.41 11.24 19.88
CA PHE A 261 14.82 12.57 19.76
C PHE A 261 15.40 13.56 20.79
N SER A 262 15.83 13.08 21.96
CA SER A 262 16.46 13.95 22.98
C SER A 262 17.77 14.59 22.52
N ARG A 263 18.42 14.02 21.49
CA ARG A 263 19.64 14.57 20.87
C ARG A 263 19.38 15.83 20.05
N LYS A 264 18.12 16.07 19.65
CA LYS A 264 17.71 17.21 18.82
C LYS A 264 18.59 17.39 17.57
N GLU A 265 18.97 16.27 16.93
CA GLU A 265 19.75 16.32 15.70
C GLU A 265 18.92 16.97 14.58
N ASP A 266 19.54 17.85 13.80
CA ASP A 266 18.91 18.41 12.60
C ASP A 266 18.69 17.30 11.56
N LYS A 267 17.43 17.15 11.14
CA LYS A 267 16.98 16.14 10.18
C LYS A 267 16.45 16.80 8.93
N LYS A 268 16.73 16.22 7.78
CA LYS A 268 16.06 16.52 6.52
C LYS A 268 15.39 15.24 6.05
N ILE A 269 14.06 15.27 5.98
CA ILE A 269 13.25 14.11 5.62
C ILE A 269 12.33 14.50 4.49
N LYS A 270 12.46 13.82 3.35
CA LYS A 270 11.62 14.02 2.16
C LYS A 270 10.98 12.70 1.77
N PHE A 271 9.69 12.74 1.49
CA PHE A 271 8.95 11.61 0.93
C PHE A 271 8.63 11.87 -0.54
N SER A 272 8.69 10.84 -1.38
CA SER A 272 8.20 10.83 -2.75
C SER A 272 7.51 9.52 -3.07
N ASP A 273 6.88 9.43 -4.24
CA ASP A 273 6.30 8.20 -4.78
C ASP A 273 5.31 7.52 -3.81
N ILE A 274 4.48 8.35 -3.16
CA ILE A 274 3.52 7.92 -2.15
C ILE A 274 2.39 7.14 -2.82
N ASN A 275 2.14 5.94 -2.32
CA ASN A 275 1.05 5.07 -2.73
C ASN A 275 0.28 4.63 -1.48
N ILE A 276 -1.05 4.68 -1.53
CA ILE A 276 -1.94 4.26 -0.44
C ILE A 276 -2.93 3.24 -0.98
N SER A 277 -2.84 2.02 -0.48
CA SER A 277 -3.66 0.88 -0.89
C SER A 277 -4.62 0.49 0.23
N PRO A 278 -5.94 0.33 -0.03
CA PRO A 278 -6.83 -0.27 0.95
C PRO A 278 -6.35 -1.70 1.29
N TYR A 279 -6.46 -2.07 2.55
CA TYR A 279 -5.98 -3.37 3.04
C TYR A 279 -7.13 -4.20 3.59
N PRO A 280 -7.65 -5.18 2.83
CA PRO A 280 -8.66 -6.11 3.32
C PRO A 280 -8.17 -6.91 4.53
N ASN A 281 -9.05 -7.13 5.49
CA ASN A 281 -8.81 -7.96 6.67
C ASN A 281 -10.14 -8.62 7.08
N VAL A 282 -10.08 -9.67 7.91
CA VAL A 282 -11.26 -10.45 8.28
C VAL A 282 -12.07 -9.79 9.41
N GLU A 283 -11.43 -8.87 10.14
CA GLU A 283 -12.03 -8.06 11.19
C GLU A 283 -12.84 -6.86 10.64
N ASN A 284 -12.78 -6.61 9.33
CA ASN A 284 -13.35 -5.45 8.63
C ASN A 284 -12.92 -4.10 9.23
N GLU A 285 -11.72 -4.03 9.81
CA GLU A 285 -11.11 -2.76 10.22
C GLU A 285 -10.77 -1.91 8.99
N THR A 286 -10.87 -0.58 9.12
CA THR A 286 -10.44 0.33 8.05
C THR A 286 -8.93 0.45 8.06
N MET A 287 -8.27 -0.35 7.23
CA MET A 287 -6.81 -0.48 7.16
C MET A 287 -6.28 -0.11 5.78
N TYR A 288 -5.04 0.39 5.78
CA TYR A 288 -4.32 0.79 4.57
C TYR A 288 -2.85 0.38 4.64
N ARG A 289 -2.27 0.08 3.48
CA ARG A 289 -0.82 -0.01 3.25
C ARG A 289 -0.37 1.29 2.59
N ILE A 290 0.56 2.00 3.21
CA ILE A 290 1.19 3.20 2.67
C ILE A 290 2.62 2.84 2.29
N SER A 291 3.04 3.08 1.05
CA SER A 291 4.43 2.93 0.61
C SER A 291 4.93 4.20 -0.06
N PHE A 292 6.16 4.59 0.23
CA PHE A 292 6.78 5.80 -0.29
C PHE A 292 8.30 5.66 -0.30
N TYR A 293 8.97 6.46 -1.11
CA TYR A 293 10.42 6.57 -1.08
C TYR A 293 10.84 7.64 -0.07
N GLU A 294 11.77 7.31 0.83
CA GLU A 294 12.29 8.22 1.84
C GLU A 294 13.72 8.64 1.49
N ASP A 295 13.96 9.95 1.43
CA ASP A 295 15.28 10.56 1.52
C ASP A 295 15.46 11.13 2.94
N TYR A 296 16.27 10.46 3.76
CA TYR A 296 16.59 10.87 5.12
C TYR A 296 18.06 11.29 5.23
N TYR A 297 18.30 12.44 5.86
CA TYR A 297 19.64 12.95 6.12
C TYR A 297 19.74 13.56 7.52
N THR A 298 20.78 13.18 8.25
CA THR A 298 21.35 13.96 9.36
C THR A 298 22.85 14.15 9.12
N LYS A 299 23.51 14.91 9.97
CA LYS A 299 24.97 15.07 9.93
C LYS A 299 25.73 13.73 10.01
N ASN A 300 25.17 12.74 10.70
CA ASN A 300 25.86 11.49 11.04
C ASN A 300 25.30 10.26 10.32
N TYR A 301 24.18 10.39 9.60
CA TYR A 301 23.50 9.26 8.98
C TYR A 301 22.71 9.68 7.75
N GLN A 302 22.65 8.81 6.76
CA GLN A 302 21.84 8.98 5.56
C GLN A 302 21.11 7.68 5.25
N PHE A 303 19.87 7.80 4.79
CA PHE A 303 19.10 6.68 4.28
C PHE A 303 18.32 7.12 3.03
N LYS A 304 18.26 6.23 2.05
CA LYS A 304 17.49 6.40 0.83
C LYS A 304 16.88 5.06 0.45
N GLY A 305 15.56 4.97 0.38
CA GLY A 305 14.91 3.72 0.02
C GLY A 305 13.41 3.71 0.26
N ASP A 306 12.79 2.60 -0.14
CA ASP A 306 11.36 2.38 0.05
C ASP A 306 11.04 2.13 1.52
N LYS A 307 9.99 2.80 1.99
CA LYS A 307 9.38 2.63 3.30
C LYS A 307 7.97 2.10 3.12
N ILE A 308 7.55 1.26 4.07
CA ILE A 308 6.18 0.72 4.10
C ILE A 308 5.61 0.87 5.50
N LEU A 309 4.42 1.44 5.56
CA LEU A 309 3.59 1.50 6.76
C LEU A 309 2.31 0.68 6.54
N TYR A 310 1.91 -0.05 7.56
CA TYR A 310 0.56 -0.58 7.67
C TYR A 310 -0.15 0.20 8.76
N VAL A 311 -1.29 0.77 8.42
CA VAL A 311 -2.02 1.68 9.30
C VAL A 311 -3.48 1.28 9.38
N LYS A 312 -4.12 1.65 10.49
CA LYS A 312 -5.58 1.71 10.60
C LYS A 312 -6.05 3.13 10.88
N ILE A 313 -7.29 3.38 10.57
CA ILE A 313 -7.99 4.59 10.99
C ILE A 313 -8.73 4.26 12.28
N ASP A 314 -8.42 4.96 13.37
CA ASP A 314 -9.10 4.76 14.64
C ASP A 314 -10.52 5.37 14.64
N SER A 315 -11.27 5.19 15.73
CA SER A 315 -12.64 5.70 15.85
C SER A 315 -12.75 7.23 15.80
N LYS A 316 -11.64 7.96 15.92
CA LYS A 316 -11.57 9.42 15.81
C LYS A 316 -11.12 9.88 14.41
N GLY A 317 -10.97 8.96 13.48
CA GLY A 317 -10.50 9.27 12.12
C GLY A 317 -9.00 9.54 12.04
N LYS A 318 -8.21 9.10 13.02
CA LYS A 318 -6.75 9.31 13.05
C LYS A 318 -5.97 8.09 12.62
N MET A 319 -4.89 8.34 11.88
CA MET A 319 -3.95 7.31 11.47
C MET A 319 -3.22 6.70 12.68
N LYS A 320 -3.22 5.37 12.76
CA LYS A 320 -2.45 4.59 13.72
C LYS A 320 -1.60 3.54 13.02
N ILE A 321 -0.28 3.63 13.17
CA ILE A 321 0.71 2.73 12.57
C ILE A 321 0.75 1.42 13.36
N LEU A 322 0.54 0.32 12.63
CA LEU A 322 0.55 -1.06 13.11
C LEU A 322 1.88 -1.76 12.79
N ALA A 323 2.48 -1.42 11.65
CA ALA A 323 3.79 -1.92 11.29
C ALA A 323 4.56 -0.89 10.46
N GLU A 324 5.88 -0.86 10.64
CA GLU A 324 6.81 0.00 9.92
C GLU A 324 8.05 -0.80 9.52
N GLN A 325 8.47 -0.64 8.26
CA GLN A 325 9.76 -1.05 7.73
C GLN A 325 10.54 0.17 7.28
#